data_AF-A0A6L6R4Z0-F1
#
_entry.id   AF-A0A6L6R4Z0-F1
#
_cell.length_a   1.000
_cell.length_b   1.000
_cell.length_c   1.000
_cell.angle_alpha   90.00
_cell.angle_beta   90.00
_cell.angle_gamma   90.00
#
_symmetry.space_group_name_H-M   'P 1'
#
loop_
_entity.id
_entity.type
_entity.pdbx_description
1 polymer ?
#
loop_
_entity_poly.entity_id
_entity_poly.type
_entity_poly.pdbx_seq_one_letter_code
_entity_poly.pdbx_strand_id
1 'polypeptide(L)'
;MTASRGTAHLAISVLTTVVGFDDEIQGNGVAVFDSGAADISWDSVVGPTREIVTGDQLFVQLEPPSGAWLEIPADEWTPTAGAGRPLQGLDSLMGVRATGEELLDGVATTRYTGSLPLTGNTAGLGLNEQALRLVAADPSARLEITVWVDQQGLIVRVMRTLVSTTDVSASNVTRLDDFGLAAA
;
A
#
# COMPACT_ATOMS: atom_id res chain seq x y z
N MET A 1 -6.35 -15.86 -14.53
CA MET A 1 -5.68 -14.55 -14.38
C MET A 1 -4.19 -14.83 -14.31
N THR A 2 -3.42 -14.40 -15.31
CA THR A 2 -1.96 -14.42 -15.23
C THR A 2 -1.57 -13.30 -14.30
N ALA A 3 -1.09 -13.64 -13.09
CA ALA A 3 -0.47 -12.67 -12.21
C ALA A 3 0.65 -11.97 -12.99
N SER A 4 0.68 -10.65 -12.91
CA SER A 4 1.64 -9.78 -13.57
C SER A 4 3.07 -10.17 -13.17
N ARG A 5 3.75 -10.97 -14.00
CA ARG A 5 5.21 -11.07 -13.94
C ARG A 5 5.78 -9.70 -14.29
N GLY A 6 6.54 -9.09 -13.40
CA GLY A 6 7.06 -7.76 -13.72
C GLY A 6 7.39 -6.87 -12.55
N THR A 7 7.77 -5.66 -12.94
CA THR A 7 7.96 -4.52 -12.06
C THR A 7 6.95 -3.43 -12.40
N ALA A 8 6.69 -2.55 -11.45
CA ALA A 8 6.02 -1.29 -11.73
C ALA A 8 6.65 -0.18 -10.89
N HIS A 9 6.69 1.01 -11.44
CA HIS A 9 6.94 2.20 -10.66
C HIS A 9 5.72 2.50 -9.78
N LEU A 10 5.99 2.98 -8.58
CA LEU A 10 5.02 3.26 -7.54
C LEU A 10 5.00 4.76 -7.24
N ALA A 11 3.81 5.33 -7.12
CA ALA A 11 3.59 6.57 -6.39
C ALA A 11 2.65 6.30 -5.21
N ILE A 12 3.10 6.60 -4.01
CA ILE A 12 2.48 6.23 -2.74
C ILE A 12 2.07 7.51 -2.00
N SER A 13 0.86 7.50 -1.48
CA SER A 13 0.38 8.48 -0.49
C SER A 13 -0.31 7.71 0.64
N VAL A 14 0.13 7.91 1.87
CA VAL A 14 -0.48 7.39 3.09
C VAL A 14 -0.98 8.59 3.87
N LEU A 15 -2.29 8.65 4.11
CA LEU A 15 -2.92 9.69 4.91
C LEU A 15 -3.53 9.08 6.15
N THR A 16 -3.21 9.64 7.32
CA THR A 16 -3.77 9.23 8.59
C THR A 16 -4.33 10.44 9.31
N THR A 17 -5.60 10.35 9.71
CA THR A 17 -6.27 11.36 10.53
C THR A 17 -6.74 10.70 11.81
N VAL A 18 -6.15 11.12 12.93
CA VAL A 18 -6.57 10.76 14.28
C VAL A 18 -6.92 12.05 14.98
N VAL A 19 -8.09 12.14 15.63
CA VAL A 19 -8.61 13.33 16.33
C VAL A 19 -7.55 14.39 16.69
N GLY A 20 -7.50 15.46 15.89
CA GLY A 20 -6.61 16.61 16.10
C GLY A 20 -5.21 16.51 15.47
N PHE A 21 -4.92 15.44 14.71
CA PHE A 21 -3.64 15.21 14.06
C PHE A 21 -3.84 14.56 12.67
N ASP A 22 -3.30 15.22 11.66
CA ASP A 22 -3.21 14.71 10.29
C ASP A 22 -1.74 14.45 9.98
N ASP A 23 -1.46 13.25 9.46
CA ASP A 23 -0.14 12.82 8.99
C ASP A 23 -0.27 12.34 7.55
N GLU A 24 0.54 12.92 6.67
CA GLU A 24 0.63 12.51 5.28
C GLU A 24 2.07 12.13 4.94
N ILE A 25 2.24 10.92 4.44
CA ILE A 25 3.52 10.42 3.93
C ILE A 25 3.37 10.21 2.43
N GLN A 26 4.27 10.82 1.67
CA GLN A 26 4.38 10.63 0.23
C GLN A 26 5.68 9.91 -0.09
N GLY A 27 5.61 8.97 -1.04
CA GLY A 27 6.76 8.21 -1.48
C GLY A 27 6.63 7.75 -2.93
N ASN A 28 7.75 7.30 -3.46
CA ASN A 28 7.84 6.73 -4.80
C ASN A 28 8.80 5.55 -4.79
N GLY A 29 8.69 4.65 -5.74
CA GLY A 29 9.52 3.46 -5.72
C GLY A 29 9.29 2.51 -6.88
N VAL A 30 9.80 1.30 -6.74
CA VAL A 30 9.57 0.21 -7.68
C VAL A 30 9.15 -1.03 -6.90
N ALA A 31 8.04 -1.67 -7.30
CA ALA A 31 7.66 -2.99 -6.83
C ALA A 31 8.09 -4.07 -7.82
N VAL A 32 8.42 -5.26 -7.30
CA VAL A 32 8.61 -6.50 -8.05
C VAL A 32 7.50 -7.47 -7.63
N PHE A 33 6.55 -7.72 -8.52
CA PHE A 33 5.32 -8.44 -8.15
C PHE A 33 5.55 -9.91 -7.85
N ASP A 34 6.51 -10.56 -8.50
CA ASP A 34 6.76 -12.00 -8.35
C ASP A 34 7.38 -12.35 -6.99
N SER A 35 8.17 -11.44 -6.41
CA SER A 35 8.84 -11.63 -5.11
C SER A 35 8.16 -10.87 -3.97
N GLY A 36 7.24 -9.95 -4.27
CA GLY A 36 6.70 -9.01 -3.31
C GLY A 36 7.74 -8.01 -2.79
N ALA A 37 8.89 -7.89 -3.48
CA ALA A 37 9.93 -6.95 -3.11
C ALA A 37 9.58 -5.53 -3.56
N ALA A 38 10.09 -4.53 -2.83
CA ALA A 38 9.93 -3.13 -3.18
C ALA A 38 11.14 -2.31 -2.76
N ASP A 39 11.45 -1.27 -3.51
CA ASP A 39 12.44 -0.25 -3.18
C ASP A 39 11.76 1.11 -3.23
N ILE A 40 11.64 1.76 -2.08
CA ILE A 40 10.76 2.91 -1.86
C ILE A 40 11.58 4.03 -1.25
N SER A 41 11.45 5.24 -1.80
CA SER A 41 11.94 6.46 -1.19
C SER A 41 10.76 7.32 -0.75
N TRP A 42 10.87 7.94 0.41
CA TRP A 42 9.83 8.82 0.94
C TRP A 42 10.45 9.88 1.85
N ASP A 43 9.74 10.99 2.01
CA ASP A 43 10.17 12.08 2.88
C ASP A 43 9.42 12.03 4.20
N SER A 44 10.19 12.08 5.29
CA SER A 44 9.68 12.17 6.66
C SER A 44 9.98 13.54 7.25
N VAL A 45 9.43 13.82 8.43
CA VAL A 45 9.80 15.02 9.22
C VAL A 45 11.28 15.05 9.63
N VAL A 46 11.97 13.90 9.65
CA VAL A 46 13.41 13.82 9.98
C VAL A 46 14.31 13.84 8.74
N GLY A 47 13.73 13.83 7.54
CA GLY A 47 14.45 13.85 6.27
C GLY A 47 14.08 12.70 5.32
N PRO A 48 14.76 12.61 4.17
CA PRO A 48 14.52 11.57 3.18
C PRO A 48 14.89 10.20 3.76
N THR A 49 14.05 9.21 3.49
CA THR A 49 14.22 7.82 3.93
C THR A 49 14.07 6.90 2.73
N ARG A 50 14.83 5.81 2.71
CA ARG A 50 14.69 4.75 1.72
C ARG A 50 14.42 3.42 2.41
N GLU A 51 13.53 2.62 1.85
CA GLU A 51 13.12 1.33 2.35
C GLU A 51 13.27 0.27 1.28
N ILE A 52 13.79 -0.88 1.67
CA ILE A 52 13.84 -2.08 0.84
C ILE A 52 13.03 -3.16 1.53
N VAL A 53 12.03 -3.66 0.82
CA VAL A 53 11.23 -4.81 1.21
C VAL A 53 11.69 -6.01 0.40
N THR A 54 12.02 -7.12 1.06
CA THR A 54 12.33 -8.39 0.40
C THR A 54 11.69 -9.55 1.16
N GLY A 55 10.59 -10.09 0.63
CA GLY A 55 9.81 -11.12 1.32
C GLY A 55 9.24 -10.58 2.64
N ASP A 56 9.69 -11.15 3.76
CA ASP A 56 9.27 -10.77 5.11
C ASP A 56 10.28 -9.84 5.82
N GLN A 57 11.32 -9.38 5.11
CA GLN A 57 12.33 -8.47 5.67
C GLN A 57 12.11 -7.04 5.17
N LEU A 58 12.35 -6.09 6.07
CA LEU A 58 12.33 -4.66 5.80
C LEU A 58 13.69 -4.08 6.21
N PHE A 59 14.32 -3.33 5.30
CA PHE A 59 15.52 -2.57 5.56
C PHE A 59 15.26 -1.09 5.35
N VAL A 60 15.74 -0.24 6.25
CA VAL A 60 15.54 1.21 6.22
C VAL A 60 16.89 1.94 6.23
N GLN A 61 17.03 2.94 5.37
CA GLN A 61 18.16 3.86 5.31
C GLN A 61 17.65 5.28 5.58
N LEU A 62 18.02 5.85 6.73
CA LEU A 62 17.56 7.18 7.19
C LEU A 62 18.35 8.36 6.59
N GLU A 63 19.49 8.10 5.96
CA GLU A 63 20.34 9.12 5.31
C GLU A 63 20.75 8.68 3.90
N PRO A 64 19.80 8.46 2.97
CA PRO A 64 20.11 7.98 1.64
C PRO A 64 20.94 9.02 0.83
N PRO A 65 21.88 8.59 -0.02
CA PRO A 65 22.24 7.18 -0.31
C PRO A 65 23.35 6.60 0.60
N SER A 66 23.85 7.36 1.57
CA SER A 66 25.10 7.07 2.29
C SER A 66 24.95 6.45 3.69
N GLY A 67 23.76 6.50 4.28
CA GLY A 67 23.48 6.00 5.63
C GLY A 67 23.60 4.48 5.75
N ALA A 68 23.71 3.99 6.98
CA ALA A 68 23.65 2.56 7.24
C ALA A 68 22.22 2.02 6.97
N TRP A 69 22.14 0.77 6.48
CA TRP A 69 20.90 0.04 6.43
C TRP A 69 20.61 -0.57 7.80
N LEU A 70 19.40 -0.31 8.30
CA LEU A 70 18.86 -0.87 9.52
C LEU A 70 17.83 -1.93 9.14
N GLU A 71 18.00 -3.17 9.60
CA GLU A 71 16.96 -4.18 9.48
C GLU A 71 15.86 -3.90 10.52
N ILE A 72 14.62 -3.83 10.05
CA ILE A 72 13.43 -3.64 10.87
C ILE A 72 12.74 -5.00 11.01
N PRO A 73 12.34 -5.40 12.24
CA PRO A 73 11.60 -6.63 12.47
C PRO A 73 10.33 -6.75 11.61
N ALA A 74 10.01 -7.97 11.22
CA ALA A 74 8.88 -8.28 10.34
C ALA A 74 7.49 -7.98 10.95
N ASP A 75 7.40 -7.63 12.23
CA ASP A 75 6.19 -7.19 12.93
C ASP A 75 6.10 -5.66 13.11
N GLU A 76 7.12 -4.91 12.66
CA GLU A 76 7.20 -3.44 12.74
C GLU A 76 7.19 -2.80 11.34
N TRP A 77 6.29 -3.27 10.47
CA TRP A 77 6.22 -2.77 9.09
C TRP A 77 5.80 -1.31 9.05
N THR A 78 6.55 -0.51 8.28
CA THR A 78 6.16 0.87 8.02
C THR A 78 4.98 0.93 7.03
N PRO A 79 4.16 2.00 7.07
CA PRO A 79 3.04 2.16 6.15
C PRO A 79 3.49 2.22 4.68
N THR A 80 4.65 2.81 4.42
CA THR A 80 5.29 2.88 3.09
C THR A 80 5.71 1.51 2.60
N ALA A 81 6.36 0.68 3.45
CA ALA A 81 6.73 -0.69 3.10
C ALA A 81 5.49 -1.54 2.73
N GLY A 82 4.40 -1.41 3.48
CA GLY A 82 3.14 -2.08 3.15
C GLY A 82 2.52 -1.57 1.85
N ALA A 83 2.57 -0.26 1.59
CA ALA A 83 2.12 0.33 0.33
C ALA A 83 2.96 -0.13 -0.87
N GLY A 84 4.25 -0.42 -0.65
CA GLY A 84 5.16 -1.07 -1.60
C GLY A 84 4.74 -2.47 -2.05
N ARG A 85 3.79 -3.10 -1.34
CA ARG A 85 3.19 -4.39 -1.70
C ARG A 85 1.74 -4.18 -2.13
N PRO A 86 1.47 -3.50 -3.25
CA PRO A 86 0.13 -3.07 -3.62
C PRO A 86 -0.86 -4.22 -3.83
N LEU A 87 -0.39 -5.44 -4.12
CA LEU A 87 -1.22 -6.62 -4.32
C LEU A 87 -1.54 -7.38 -3.02
N GLN A 88 -0.91 -7.01 -1.90
CA GLN A 88 -1.09 -7.69 -0.62
C GLN A 88 -2.56 -7.63 -0.16
N GLY A 89 -3.11 -8.81 0.14
CA GLY A 89 -4.47 -9.00 0.66
C GLY A 89 -5.59 -8.93 -0.39
N LEU A 90 -5.29 -8.68 -1.66
CA LEU A 90 -6.32 -8.57 -2.71
C LEU A 90 -7.01 -9.90 -3.03
N ASP A 91 -6.31 -11.02 -2.83
CA ASP A 91 -6.82 -12.39 -3.02
C ASP A 91 -7.88 -12.80 -1.99
N SER A 92 -7.88 -12.12 -0.84
CA SER A 92 -8.74 -12.40 0.32
C SER A 92 -9.93 -11.44 0.42
N LEU A 93 -10.16 -10.62 -0.61
CA LEU A 93 -11.25 -9.64 -0.62
C LEU A 93 -12.63 -10.30 -0.62
N MET A 94 -13.50 -9.77 0.24
CA MET A 94 -14.91 -10.13 0.30
C MET A 94 -15.76 -9.16 -0.50
N GLY A 95 -16.86 -9.67 -1.08
CA GLY A 95 -17.88 -8.83 -1.72
C GLY A 95 -17.39 -8.06 -2.95
N VAL A 96 -16.37 -8.59 -3.65
CA VAL A 96 -15.77 -7.93 -4.82
C VAL A 96 -16.83 -7.70 -5.89
N ARG A 97 -16.94 -6.44 -6.34
CA ARG A 97 -17.86 -6.05 -7.41
C ARG A 97 -17.27 -4.93 -8.25
N ALA A 98 -17.59 -4.92 -9.54
CA ALA A 98 -17.35 -3.75 -10.39
C ALA A 98 -18.34 -2.63 -10.00
N THR A 99 -17.86 -1.39 -9.97
CA THR A 99 -18.62 -0.22 -9.53
C THR A 99 -18.69 0.91 -10.56
N GLY A 100 -18.00 0.77 -11.68
CA GLY A 100 -18.05 1.71 -12.79
C GLY A 100 -16.80 1.66 -13.66
N GLU A 101 -16.85 2.41 -14.75
CA GLU A 101 -15.69 2.71 -15.60
C GLU A 101 -15.29 4.17 -15.38
N GLU A 102 -13.99 4.45 -15.37
CA GLU A 102 -13.47 5.81 -15.28
C GLU A 102 -12.12 5.97 -15.98
N LEU A 103 -11.78 7.22 -16.32
CA LEU A 103 -10.48 7.58 -16.87
C LEU A 103 -9.56 8.01 -15.72
N LEU A 104 -8.49 7.25 -15.49
CA LEU A 104 -7.39 7.66 -14.62
C LEU A 104 -6.23 8.13 -15.48
N ASP A 105 -5.96 9.43 -15.46
CA ASP A 105 -4.86 10.07 -16.19
C ASP A 105 -4.84 9.72 -17.69
N GLY A 106 -6.02 9.66 -18.29
CA GLY A 106 -6.21 9.32 -19.70
C GLY A 106 -6.25 7.82 -19.99
N VAL A 107 -6.04 6.95 -19.01
CA VAL A 107 -6.17 5.49 -19.14
C VAL A 107 -7.59 5.06 -18.77
N ALA A 108 -8.26 4.34 -19.67
CA ALA A 108 -9.56 3.76 -19.39
C ALA A 108 -9.44 2.59 -18.41
N THR A 109 -10.20 2.65 -17.32
CA THR A 109 -10.15 1.68 -16.23
C THR A 109 -11.54 1.23 -15.80
N THR A 110 -11.63 0.01 -15.30
CA THR A 110 -12.78 -0.50 -14.55
C THR A 110 -12.45 -0.46 -13.06
N ARG A 111 -13.32 0.17 -12.27
CA ARG A 111 -13.20 0.26 -10.81
C ARG A 111 -13.89 -0.93 -10.13
N TYR A 112 -13.16 -1.61 -9.27
CA TYR A 112 -13.68 -2.67 -8.41
C TYR A 112 -13.56 -2.28 -6.93
N THR A 113 -14.54 -2.68 -6.14
CA THR A 113 -14.52 -2.49 -4.68
C THR A 113 -14.69 -3.83 -4.00
N GLY A 114 -13.99 -4.03 -2.89
CA GLY A 114 -14.20 -5.13 -1.95
C GLY A 114 -13.86 -4.69 -0.53
N SER A 115 -14.00 -5.59 0.43
CA SER A 115 -13.60 -5.34 1.81
C SER A 115 -12.75 -6.47 2.39
N LEU A 116 -11.90 -6.11 3.36
CA LEU A 116 -11.12 -7.04 4.15
C LEU A 116 -11.42 -6.80 5.63
N PRO A 117 -11.89 -7.81 6.39
CA PRO A 117 -12.04 -7.67 7.83
C PRO A 117 -10.67 -7.52 8.49
N LEU A 118 -10.57 -6.70 9.54
CA LEU A 118 -9.31 -6.51 10.30
C LEU A 118 -9.07 -7.61 11.36
N THR A 119 -9.78 -8.74 11.25
CA THR A 119 -9.65 -9.88 12.15
C THR A 119 -8.51 -10.80 11.68
N GLY A 120 -7.25 -10.36 11.78
CA GLY A 120 -6.10 -11.13 11.29
C GLY A 120 -4.79 -10.34 11.34
N ASN A 121 -3.74 -10.86 10.69
CA ASN A 121 -2.48 -10.13 10.52
C ASN A 121 -2.71 -8.98 9.53
N THR A 122 -2.60 -7.74 10.01
CA THR A 122 -2.75 -6.51 9.22
C THR A 122 -1.42 -5.92 8.78
N ALA A 123 -0.30 -6.56 9.15
CA ALA A 123 1.04 -6.14 8.75
C ALA A 123 1.16 -6.13 7.22
N GLY A 124 1.83 -5.11 6.70
CA GLY A 124 2.06 -4.96 5.27
C GLY A 124 0.83 -4.53 4.44
N LEU A 125 -0.29 -4.13 5.06
CA LEU A 125 -1.44 -3.56 4.33
C LEU A 125 -1.26 -2.07 3.98
N GLY A 126 -0.15 -1.46 4.39
CA GLY A 126 0.22 -0.10 4.01
C GLY A 126 -0.60 0.99 4.72
N LEU A 127 -1.05 0.72 5.93
CA LEU A 127 -1.75 1.70 6.78
C LEU A 127 -0.93 2.02 8.01
N ASN A 128 -1.17 3.18 8.59
CA ASN A 128 -0.53 3.60 9.84
C ASN A 128 -0.88 2.66 11.00
N GLU A 129 0.14 2.10 11.66
CA GLU A 129 -0.05 1.16 12.76
C GLU A 129 -0.81 1.77 13.94
N GLN A 130 -0.60 3.05 14.24
CA GLN A 130 -1.31 3.70 15.34
C GLN A 130 -2.80 3.74 15.05
N ALA A 131 -3.20 4.03 13.81
CA ALA A 131 -4.60 3.97 13.41
C ALA A 131 -5.16 2.55 13.55
N LEU A 132 -4.42 1.52 13.12
CA LEU A 132 -4.82 0.12 13.27
C LEU A 132 -4.94 -0.31 14.73
N ARG A 133 -4.03 0.14 15.61
CA ARG A 133 -4.10 -0.13 17.06
C ARG A 133 -5.32 0.52 17.70
N LEU A 134 -5.66 1.76 17.30
CA LEU A 134 -6.80 2.48 17.85
C LEU A 134 -8.15 1.85 17.49
N VAL A 135 -8.25 1.17 16.35
CA VAL A 135 -9.48 0.49 15.92
C VAL A 135 -9.50 -1.01 16.24
N ALA A 136 -8.45 -1.56 16.85
CA ALA A 136 -8.31 -3.01 17.08
C ALA A 136 -9.44 -3.63 17.92
N ALA A 137 -10.08 -2.82 18.78
CA ALA A 137 -11.21 -3.26 19.60
C ALA A 137 -12.58 -3.08 18.91
N ASP A 138 -12.65 -2.43 17.75
CA ASP A 138 -13.89 -2.23 17.00
C ASP A 138 -14.17 -3.47 16.12
N PRO A 139 -15.19 -4.29 16.45
CA PRO A 139 -15.49 -5.51 15.70
C PRO A 139 -16.05 -5.24 14.30
N SER A 140 -16.41 -4.00 13.99
CA SER A 140 -16.89 -3.58 12.66
C SER A 140 -15.78 -3.01 11.78
N ALA A 141 -14.58 -2.83 12.35
CA ALA A 141 -13.44 -2.25 11.65
C ALA A 141 -13.00 -3.14 10.49
N ARG A 142 -12.86 -2.52 9.32
CA ARG A 142 -12.52 -3.19 8.07
C ARG A 142 -11.75 -2.25 7.16
N LEU A 143 -11.05 -2.83 6.19
CA LEU A 143 -10.55 -2.06 5.06
C LEU A 143 -11.54 -2.17 3.91
N GLU A 144 -11.98 -1.02 3.41
CA GLU A 144 -12.58 -0.94 2.08
C GLU A 144 -11.45 -0.73 1.08
N ILE A 145 -11.36 -1.64 0.11
CA ILE A 145 -10.32 -1.63 -0.91
C ILE A 145 -10.98 -1.34 -2.25
N THR A 146 -10.46 -0.32 -2.94
CA THR A 146 -10.82 0.00 -4.31
C THR A 146 -9.62 -0.23 -5.21
N VAL A 147 -9.82 -0.96 -6.30
CA VAL A 147 -8.79 -1.21 -7.31
C VAL A 147 -9.27 -0.74 -8.67
N TRP A 148 -8.35 -0.20 -9.46
CA TRP A 148 -8.59 0.21 -10.83
C TRP A 148 -7.77 -0.66 -11.75
N VAL A 149 -8.46 -1.30 -12.70
CA VAL A 149 -7.87 -2.22 -13.66
C VAL A 149 -8.00 -1.62 -15.05
N ASP A 150 -6.91 -1.52 -15.80
CA ASP A 150 -6.93 -1.01 -17.16
C ASP A 150 -7.48 -2.03 -18.18
N GLN A 151 -7.56 -1.62 -19.45
CA GLN A 151 -8.05 -2.48 -20.53
C GLN A 151 -7.15 -3.70 -20.82
N GLN A 152 -5.90 -3.69 -20.35
CA GLN A 152 -4.96 -4.81 -20.48
C GLN A 152 -5.05 -5.79 -19.30
N GLY A 153 -5.85 -5.46 -18.28
CA GLY A 153 -6.00 -6.27 -17.07
C GLY A 153 -4.96 -5.95 -15.99
N LEU A 154 -4.22 -4.85 -16.11
CA LEU A 154 -3.23 -4.41 -15.12
C LEU A 154 -3.91 -3.57 -14.04
N ILE A 155 -3.55 -3.82 -12.78
CA ILE A 155 -3.96 -2.97 -11.66
C ILE A 155 -3.10 -1.71 -11.68
N VAL A 156 -3.70 -0.56 -11.97
CA VAL A 156 -3.00 0.74 -12.09
C VAL A 156 -3.14 1.61 -10.85
N ARG A 157 -4.08 1.28 -9.96
CA ARG A 157 -4.26 1.96 -8.68
C ARG A 157 -4.90 1.03 -7.66
N VAL A 158 -4.42 1.12 -6.42
CA VAL A 158 -5.02 0.49 -5.25
C VAL A 158 -5.23 1.57 -4.19
N MET A 159 -6.45 1.67 -3.70
CA MET A 159 -6.81 2.53 -2.56
C MET A 159 -7.33 1.65 -1.44
N ARG A 160 -6.79 1.83 -0.25
CA ARG A 160 -7.24 1.19 0.98
C ARG A 160 -7.73 2.26 1.91
N THR A 161 -8.93 2.10 2.44
CA THR A 161 -9.52 3.03 3.39
C THR A 161 -9.98 2.26 4.61
N LEU A 162 -9.46 2.64 5.77
CA LEU A 162 -9.92 2.15 7.05
C LEU A 162 -11.31 2.69 7.32
N VAL A 163 -12.26 1.79 7.57
CA VAL A 163 -13.62 2.11 7.99
C VAL A 163 -13.83 1.54 9.39
N SER A 164 -14.18 2.40 10.33
CA SER A 164 -14.46 2.06 11.73
C SER A 164 -15.60 2.95 12.26
N THR A 165 -16.11 2.62 13.44
CA THR A 165 -17.05 3.44 14.20
C THR A 165 -16.37 4.51 15.08
N THR A 166 -15.04 4.52 15.09
CA THR A 166 -14.23 5.50 15.84
C THR A 166 -13.96 6.75 15.00
N ASP A 167 -13.54 7.84 15.63
CA ASP A 167 -13.10 9.07 14.95
C ASP A 167 -11.67 8.95 14.36
N VAL A 168 -11.28 7.74 13.95
CA VAL A 168 -10.00 7.44 13.31
C VAL A 168 -10.24 7.10 11.86
N SER A 169 -9.51 7.76 10.96
CA SER A 169 -9.45 7.39 9.56
C SER A 169 -8.00 7.24 9.11
N ALA A 170 -7.77 6.24 8.26
CA ALA A 170 -6.49 6.03 7.63
C ALA A 170 -6.76 5.57 6.21
N SER A 171 -5.96 6.05 5.27
CA SER A 171 -6.04 5.62 3.89
C SER A 171 -4.66 5.53 3.29
N ASN A 172 -4.54 4.65 2.30
CA ASN A 172 -3.38 4.56 1.46
C ASN A 172 -3.83 4.50 0.01
N VAL A 173 -3.15 5.26 -0.83
CA VAL A 173 -3.27 5.20 -2.28
C VAL A 173 -1.91 4.83 -2.83
N THR A 174 -1.87 3.75 -3.59
CA THR A 174 -0.71 3.36 -4.38
C THR A 174 -1.11 3.37 -5.86
N ARG A 175 -0.43 4.19 -6.65
CA ARG A 175 -0.53 4.22 -8.11
C ARG A 175 0.60 3.40 -8.69
N LEU A 176 0.31 2.68 -9.76
CA LEU A 176 1.26 1.84 -10.48
C LEU A 176 1.32 2.28 -11.93
N ASP A 177 2.53 2.53 -12.42
CA ASP A 177 2.83 2.84 -13.82
C ASP A 177 4.18 2.25 -14.24
N ASP A 178 4.59 2.53 -15.49
CA ASP A 178 5.84 2.05 -16.09
C ASP A 178 6.08 0.55 -15.87
N PHE A 179 5.09 -0.25 -16.26
CA PHE A 179 5.14 -1.71 -16.08
C PHE A 179 6.25 -2.32 -16.94
N GLY A 180 7.19 -2.98 -16.28
CA GLY A 180 8.34 -3.65 -16.89
C GLY A 180 8.32 -5.16 -16.66
N LEU A 181 9.17 -5.88 -17.40
CA LEU A 181 9.48 -7.27 -17.08
C LEU A 181 10.55 -7.29 -15.97
N ALA A 182 10.37 -8.13 -14.96
CA ALA A 182 11.43 -8.38 -13.98
C ALA A 182 12.61 -9.04 -14.72
N ALA A 183 13.82 -8.50 -14.56
CA ALA A 183 15.01 -9.11 -15.12
C ALA A 183 15.17 -10.52 -14.51
N ALA A 184 15.33 -11.53 -15.37
CA ALA A 184 15.49 -12.94 -15.00
C ALA A 184 16.87 -13.24 -14.42
#